data_AF-A0A3D2IL81-F1
#
_entry.id   AF-A0A3D2IL81-F1
#
_cell.length_a   1.000
_cell.length_b   1.000
_cell.length_c   1.000
_cell.angle_alpha   90.00
_cell.angle_beta   90.00
_cell.angle_gamma   90.00
#
_symmetry.space_group_name_H-M   'P 1'
#
loop_
_entity.id
_entity.type
_entity.pdbx_description
1 polymer ?
#
loop_
_entity_poly.entity_id
_entity_poly.type
_entity_poly.pdbx_seq_one_letter_code
_entity_poly.pdbx_strand_id
1 'polypeptide(L)'
;WEKSKKSGLELKTPLSTEDFVQEVEGRKYEGFDFEASLQKLDSYMKIELTEIHYRAYRMLYFESKTEEDVARFMGYKLSAQKKKLGYRQVKNLKKKFLQVAIEIINGQDIISDGSNE
;
A
#
# COMPACT_ATOMS: atom_id res chain seq x y z
N TRP A 1 -14.58 48.78 29.66
CA TRP A 1 -14.60 48.42 28.22
C TRP A 1 -13.23 47.93 27.74
N GLU A 2 -12.14 48.65 28.06
CA GLU A 2 -10.77 48.25 27.68
C GLU A 2 -10.27 46.91 28.25
N LYS A 3 -10.69 46.52 29.46
CA LYS A 3 -10.10 45.36 30.17
C LYS A 3 -10.74 44.01 29.83
N SER A 4 -12.01 43.97 29.46
CA SER A 4 -12.74 42.73 29.20
C SER A 4 -12.74 42.31 27.72
N LYS A 5 -12.50 43.24 26.79
CA LYS A 5 -12.43 42.92 25.36
C LYS A 5 -11.08 42.36 24.90
N LYS A 6 -9.99 42.60 25.66
CA LYS A 6 -8.65 42.07 25.34
C LYS A 6 -8.53 40.56 25.58
N SER A 7 -9.07 40.06 26.69
CA SER A 7 -8.93 38.64 27.07
C SER A 7 -9.70 37.67 26.15
N GLY A 8 -10.75 38.11 25.45
CA GLY A 8 -11.49 37.28 24.50
C GLY A 8 -10.87 37.21 23.11
N LEU A 9 -9.96 38.13 22.76
CA LEU A 9 -9.34 38.19 21.43
C LEU A 9 -8.12 37.25 21.34
N GLU A 10 -7.43 37.01 22.45
CA GLU A 10 -6.25 36.12 22.50
C GLU A 10 -6.59 34.63 22.44
N LEU A 11 -7.87 34.24 22.59
CA LEU A 11 -8.26 32.83 22.68
C LEU A 11 -8.69 32.18 21.36
N LYS A 12 -8.89 32.93 20.26
CA LYS A 12 -9.33 32.36 18.97
C LYS A 12 -8.94 33.22 17.76
N THR A 13 -7.68 33.63 17.64
CA THR A 13 -7.18 34.01 16.32
C THR A 13 -6.73 32.75 15.60
N PRO A 14 -7.29 32.40 14.42
CA PRO A 14 -6.66 31.38 13.59
C PRO A 14 -5.22 31.82 13.34
N LEU A 15 -4.26 30.89 13.44
CA LEU A 15 -2.87 31.19 13.06
C LEU A 15 -2.86 31.82 11.67
N SER A 16 -2.06 32.87 11.49
CA SER A 16 -1.80 33.42 10.17
C SER A 16 -1.16 32.33 9.31
N THR A 17 -1.51 32.26 8.03
CA THR A 17 -0.86 31.37 7.06
C THR A 17 0.66 31.60 7.03
N GLU A 18 1.10 32.82 7.34
CA GLU A 18 2.51 33.22 7.41
C GLU A 18 3.25 32.53 8.58
N ASP A 19 2.60 32.41 9.74
CA ASP A 19 3.17 31.73 10.92
C ASP A 19 3.18 30.19 10.74
N PHE A 20 2.17 29.64 10.04
CA PHE A 20 2.11 28.22 9.67
C PHE A 20 3.28 27.81 8.77
N VAL A 21 3.66 28.67 7.82
CA VAL A 21 4.80 28.40 6.94
C VAL A 21 6.09 28.32 7.74
N GLN A 22 6.30 29.19 8.74
CA GLN A 22 7.50 29.16 9.59
C GLN A 22 7.59 27.91 10.47
N GLU A 23 6.47 27.40 11.00
CA GLU A 23 6.44 26.15 11.76
C GLU A 23 6.61 24.90 10.89
N VAL A 24 6.21 24.97 9.62
CA VAL A 24 6.25 23.85 8.66
C VAL A 24 7.57 23.80 7.88
N GLU A 25 8.21 24.95 7.63
CA GLU A 25 9.49 25.07 6.88
C GLU A 25 10.66 24.30 7.52
N GLY A 26 10.58 23.99 8.82
CA GLY A 26 11.59 23.20 9.53
C GLY A 26 11.32 21.70 9.58
N ARG A 27 10.09 21.25 9.29
CA ARG A 27 9.80 19.82 9.18
C ARG A 27 10.29 19.37 7.82
N LYS A 28 11.36 18.57 7.80
CA LYS A 28 11.65 17.78 6.60
C LYS A 28 10.39 16.99 6.29
N TYR A 29 9.83 17.21 5.12
CA TYR A 29 8.88 16.25 4.55
C TYR A 29 9.69 14.97 4.36
N GLU A 30 9.67 14.09 5.36
CA GLU A 30 10.10 12.71 5.22
C GLU A 30 9.06 12.05 4.32
N GLY A 31 9.17 12.35 3.03
CA GLY A 31 8.29 11.78 2.03
C GLY A 31 8.35 10.28 2.15
N PHE A 32 7.19 9.64 2.30
CA PHE A 32 7.10 8.21 2.39
C PHE A 32 7.73 7.57 1.14
N ASP A 33 8.80 6.81 1.33
CA ASP A 33 9.49 6.14 0.23
C ASP A 33 8.73 4.86 -0.15
N PHE A 34 7.77 5.03 -1.06
CA PHE A 34 7.00 3.94 -1.64
C PHE A 34 7.88 2.93 -2.38
N GLU A 35 8.97 3.36 -3.01
CA GLU A 35 9.83 2.48 -3.80
C GLU A 35 10.63 1.56 -2.89
N ALA A 36 11.24 2.10 -1.83
CA ALA A 36 11.93 1.27 -0.83
C ALA A 36 10.97 0.30 -0.14
N SER A 37 9.75 0.76 0.17
CA SER A 37 8.69 -0.06 0.77
C SER A 37 8.24 -1.19 -0.16
N LEU A 38 8.09 -0.90 -1.46
CA LEU A 38 7.73 -1.88 -2.48
C LEU A 38 8.82 -2.93 -2.67
N GLN A 39 10.09 -2.52 -2.70
CA GLN A 39 11.24 -3.43 -2.82
C GLN A 39 11.34 -4.37 -1.62
N LYS A 40 11.16 -3.84 -0.40
CA LYS A 40 11.05 -4.66 0.82
C LYS A 40 9.91 -5.67 0.70
N LEU A 41 8.71 -5.22 0.33
CA LEU A 41 7.56 -6.11 0.17
C LEU A 41 7.81 -7.21 -0.88
N ASP A 42 8.36 -6.88 -2.05
CA ASP A 42 8.68 -7.86 -3.10
C ASP A 42 9.69 -8.91 -2.61
N SER A 43 10.70 -8.49 -1.84
CA SER A 43 11.68 -9.42 -1.25
C SER A 43 11.05 -10.39 -0.26
N TYR A 44 10.15 -9.91 0.61
CA TYR A 44 9.42 -10.77 1.56
C TYR A 44 8.40 -11.66 0.85
N MET A 45 7.71 -11.15 -0.16
CA MET A 45 6.79 -11.94 -0.99
C MET A 45 7.50 -13.11 -1.67
N LYS A 46 8.78 -12.94 -2.07
CA LYS A 46 9.60 -14.03 -2.63
C LYS A 46 9.93 -15.13 -1.61
N ILE A 47 10.04 -14.78 -0.33
CA ILE A 47 10.36 -15.72 0.76
C ILE A 47 9.10 -16.50 1.16
N GLU A 48 7.96 -15.82 1.28
CA GLU A 48 6.69 -16.42 1.75
C GLU A 48 5.95 -17.21 0.65
N LEU A 49 6.10 -16.83 -0.61
CA LEU A 49 5.44 -17.51 -1.73
C LEU A 49 6.34 -18.61 -2.32
N THR A 50 5.72 -19.70 -2.80
CA THR A 50 6.44 -20.70 -3.60
C THR A 50 6.89 -20.10 -4.94
N GLU A 51 7.94 -20.63 -5.55
CA GLU A 51 8.50 -20.08 -6.81
C GLU A 51 7.46 -19.88 -7.92
N ILE A 52 6.55 -20.85 -8.09
CA ILE A 52 5.46 -20.77 -9.07
C ILE A 52 4.48 -19.63 -8.72
N HIS A 53 4.14 -19.49 -7.43
CA HIS A 53 3.25 -18.43 -6.96
C HIS A 53 3.91 -17.05 -7.07
N TYR A 54 5.20 -16.93 -6.72
CA TYR A 54 5.95 -15.69 -6.88
C TYR A 54 6.04 -15.28 -8.36
N ARG A 55 6.31 -16.24 -9.26
CA ARG A 55 6.28 -15.98 -10.70
C ARG A 55 4.90 -15.51 -11.18
N ALA A 56 3.83 -16.15 -10.74
CA ALA A 56 2.47 -15.73 -11.06
C ALA A 56 2.13 -14.35 -10.50
N TYR A 57 2.60 -14.02 -9.30
CA TYR A 57 2.52 -12.68 -8.72
C TYR A 57 3.25 -11.64 -9.60
N ARG A 58 4.50 -11.91 -10.00
CA ARG A 58 5.26 -11.04 -10.91
C ARG A 58 4.54 -10.83 -12.24
N MET A 59 3.99 -11.90 -12.81
CA MET A 59 3.22 -11.82 -14.05
C MET A 59 1.99 -10.90 -13.92
N LEU A 60 1.24 -11.00 -12.81
CA LEU A 60 0.03 -10.22 -12.58
C LEU A 60 0.30 -8.73 -12.33
N TYR A 61 1.36 -8.39 -11.61
CA TYR A 61 1.56 -7.03 -11.11
C TYR A 61 2.72 -6.27 -11.78
N PHE A 62 3.68 -6.95 -12.39
CA PHE A 62 4.88 -6.32 -12.98
C PHE A 62 5.04 -6.54 -14.49
N GLU A 63 4.46 -7.61 -15.07
CA GLU A 63 4.71 -7.98 -16.48
C GLU A 63 3.52 -7.74 -17.43
N SER A 64 2.50 -6.98 -16.99
CA SER A 64 1.28 -6.66 -17.76
C SER A 64 0.60 -7.89 -18.39
N LYS A 65 0.67 -9.05 -17.73
CA LYS A 65 0.04 -10.30 -18.21
C LYS A 65 -1.43 -10.34 -17.85
N THR A 66 -2.23 -10.96 -18.70
CA THR A 66 -3.66 -11.13 -18.40
C THR A 66 -3.90 -12.27 -17.41
N GLU A 67 -5.10 -12.31 -16.82
CA GLU A 67 -5.49 -13.44 -15.96
C GLU A 67 -5.48 -14.77 -16.73
N GLU A 68 -5.77 -14.76 -18.03
CA GLU A 68 -5.69 -15.96 -18.88
C GLU A 68 -4.25 -16.44 -19.07
N ASP A 69 -3.29 -15.52 -19.25
CA ASP A 69 -1.87 -15.88 -19.34
C ASP A 69 -1.39 -16.55 -18.05
N VAL A 70 -1.79 -15.99 -16.90
CA VAL A 70 -1.45 -16.52 -15.59
C VAL A 70 -2.16 -17.84 -15.32
N ALA A 71 -3.42 -17.99 -15.73
CA ALA A 71 -4.13 -19.27 -15.67
C ALA A 71 -3.43 -20.34 -16.51
N ARG A 72 -2.98 -20.00 -17.73
CA ARG A 72 -2.21 -20.92 -18.59
C ARG A 72 -0.88 -21.31 -17.94
N PHE A 73 -0.16 -20.34 -17.39
CA PHE A 73 1.09 -20.59 -16.66
C PHE A 73 0.89 -21.52 -15.46
N MET A 74 -0.19 -21.33 -14.70
CA MET A 74 -0.56 -22.17 -13.55
C MET A 74 -1.14 -23.54 -13.95
N GLY A 75 -1.29 -23.82 -15.25
CA GLY A 75 -1.87 -25.08 -15.74
C GLY A 75 -3.39 -25.19 -15.58
N TYR A 76 -4.10 -24.08 -15.35
CA TYR A 76 -5.56 -24.07 -15.22
C TYR A 76 -6.25 -24.24 -16.57
N LYS A 77 -7.30 -25.06 -16.60
CA LYS A 77 -8.05 -25.36 -17.83
C LYS A 77 -8.98 -24.20 -18.19
N LEU A 78 -8.72 -23.53 -19.31
CA LEU A 78 -9.52 -22.41 -19.84
C LEU A 78 -10.52 -22.80 -20.95
N SER A 79 -10.87 -24.08 -21.10
CA SER A 79 -11.83 -24.51 -22.12
C SER A 79 -13.16 -23.75 -22.00
N ALA A 80 -13.90 -23.57 -23.10
CA ALA A 80 -15.15 -22.78 -23.09
C ALA A 80 -16.14 -23.21 -21.98
N GLN A 81 -16.17 -24.50 -21.63
CA GLN A 81 -16.97 -25.06 -20.55
C GLN A 81 -16.40 -24.81 -19.14
N LYS A 82 -15.07 -24.70 -18.99
CA LYS A 82 -14.37 -24.56 -17.69
C LYS A 82 -13.74 -23.19 -17.47
N LYS A 83 -13.96 -22.24 -18.38
CA LYS A 83 -13.45 -20.87 -18.33
C LYS A 83 -13.77 -20.17 -17.00
N LYS A 84 -15.00 -20.33 -16.49
CA LYS A 84 -15.43 -19.80 -15.18
C LYS A 84 -14.60 -20.36 -14.01
N LEU A 85 -14.18 -21.62 -14.09
CA LEU A 85 -13.37 -22.27 -13.05
C LEU A 85 -11.94 -21.72 -13.06
N GLY A 86 -11.31 -21.61 -14.23
CA GLY A 86 -9.95 -21.07 -14.38
C GLY A 86 -9.84 -19.63 -13.88
N TYR A 87 -10.78 -18.74 -14.24
CA TYR A 87 -10.79 -17.38 -13.69
C TYR A 87 -11.00 -17.34 -12.19
N ARG A 88 -11.87 -18.20 -11.64
CA ARG A 88 -12.06 -18.30 -10.20
C ARG A 88 -10.76 -18.70 -9.50
N GLN A 89 -9.95 -19.59 -10.09
CA GLN A 89 -8.66 -19.97 -9.54
C GLN A 89 -7.67 -18.79 -9.52
N VAL A 90 -7.58 -18.00 -10.60
CA VAL A 90 -6.73 -16.80 -10.62
C VAL A 90 -7.23 -15.75 -9.63
N LYS A 91 -8.55 -15.57 -9.50
CA LYS A 91 -9.14 -14.68 -8.49
C LYS A 91 -8.79 -15.12 -7.07
N ASN A 92 -8.84 -16.42 -6.78
CA ASN A 92 -8.42 -16.96 -5.48
C ASN A 92 -6.91 -16.74 -5.25
N LEU A 93 -6.10 -16.85 -6.30
CA LEU A 93 -4.67 -16.59 -6.23
C LEU A 93 -4.37 -15.13 -5.90
N LYS A 94 -5.08 -14.18 -6.53
CA LYS A 94 -5.00 -12.75 -6.18
C LYS A 94 -5.36 -12.48 -4.72
N LYS A 95 -6.42 -13.12 -4.21
CA LYS A 95 -6.80 -13.02 -2.79
C LYS A 95 -5.69 -13.54 -1.88
N LYS A 96 -5.06 -14.66 -2.24
CA LYS A 96 -3.92 -15.20 -1.49
C LYS A 96 -2.75 -14.22 -1.44
N PHE A 97 -2.38 -13.65 -2.58
CA PHE A 97 -1.29 -12.66 -2.64
C PHE A 97 -1.59 -11.41 -1.82
N LEU A 98 -2.84 -10.93 -1.86
CA LEU A 98 -3.26 -9.80 -1.03
C LEU A 98 -3.14 -10.11 0.46
N GLN A 99 -3.62 -11.30 0.88
CA GLN A 99 -3.55 -11.71 2.29
C GLN A 99 -2.10 -11.77 2.79
N VAL A 100 -1.22 -12.43 2.03
CA VAL A 100 0.21 -12.54 2.37
C VAL A 100 0.86 -11.16 2.41
N ALA A 101 0.56 -10.28 1.45
CA ALA A 101 1.10 -8.92 1.44
C ALA A 101 0.66 -8.12 2.68
N ILE A 102 -0.61 -8.21 3.10
CA ILE A 102 -1.11 -7.55 4.31
C ILE A 102 -0.39 -8.08 5.55
N GLU A 103 -0.23 -9.39 5.67
CA GLU A 103 0.48 -10.02 6.79
C GLU A 103 1.94 -9.54 6.87
N ILE A 104 2.63 -9.46 5.73
CA ILE A 104 4.00 -8.94 5.65
C ILE A 104 4.04 -7.46 6.04
N ILE A 105 3.16 -6.62 5.48
CA ILE A 105 3.14 -5.18 5.76
C ILE A 105 2.95 -4.92 7.24
N ASN A 106 1.99 -5.62 7.87
CA ASN A 106 1.69 -5.46 9.30
C ASN A 106 2.77 -6.07 10.19
N GLY A 107 3.38 -7.19 9.78
CA GLY A 107 4.37 -7.90 10.60
C GLY A 107 5.78 -7.32 10.53
N GLN A 108 6.15 -6.69 9.41
CA GLN A 108 7.49 -6.14 9.16
C GLN A 108 7.55 -4.61 9.22
N ASP A 109 6.44 -3.97 9.64
CA ASP A 109 6.29 -2.50 9.72
C ASP A 109 6.82 -1.78 8.47
N ILE A 110 6.43 -2.30 7.29
CA ILE A 110 6.95 -1.79 6.00
C ILE A 110 6.43 -0.38 5.74
N ILE A 111 5.26 -0.06 6.28
CA ILE A 111 4.66 1.28 6.26
C ILE A 111 4.64 1.78 7.70
N SER A 112 5.73 2.43 8.11
CA SER A 112 5.75 3.16 9.38
C SER A 112 4.81 4.36 9.25
N ASP A 113 3.55 4.19 9.64
CA ASP A 113 2.71 5.35 9.94
C ASP A 113 3.36 5.99 11.16
N GLY A 114 3.82 7.23 11.04
CA GLY A 114 4.48 7.98 12.12
C GLY A 114 3.53 8.34 13.28
N SER A 115 2.57 7.46 13.61
CA SER A 115 1.49 7.64 14.56
C SER A 115 1.77 7.01 15.93
N ASN A 116 3.04 6.73 16.23
CA ASN A 116 3.52 6.51 17.60
C ASN A 116 4.34 7.72 18.07
N GLU A 117 3.67 8.85 18.30
CA GLU A 117 4.12 9.91 19.23
C GLU A 117 2.94 10.75 19.75
#